data_AF-A0A519MW57-F1
#
_entry.id   AF-A0A519MW57-F1
#
_cell.length_a   1.000
_cell.length_b   1.000
_cell.length_c   1.000
_cell.angle_alpha   90.00
_cell.angle_beta   90.00
_cell.angle_gamma   90.00
#
_symmetry.space_group_name_H-M   'P 1'
#
loop_
_entity.id
_entity.type
_entity.pdbx_description
1 polymer ?
#
loop_
_entity_poly.entity_id
_entity_poly.type
_entity_poly.pdbx_seq_one_letter_code
_entity_poly.pdbx_strand_id
1 'polypeptide(L)'
;MICALCLEEKQPRPNTHYFSDFLIKNALNEDGKSDREKGMYWSIDTESPTVDFNFQRNASPIKLEKLFGRQTTDEENEKSKSQIIYSVNDKFCTRCEDKFGTIETAFQEQVLPKFRGANLENVTQVQLSVDESRAMRLFALLQIWRGYICEEDILLSDEVADYLRGKIFNEDNTDLEEIPLSATYLETSRPEGDVNGDAYKTGNSILVNHHANINHLLLNDFLFQQTEHLHVPFDEFFGFNTEDDYVDLFNYQSPSFDVKIIPDSQRRIKNYNYHSYTAKKLMATTYWTFLDNYTLTFKKLPSDREVATFMSEVANSEDMLRFTDERLREREAHFFKRVKNEEFRN
;
A
#
# COMPACT_ATOMS: atom_id res chain seq x y z
N MET A 1 0.97 -5.17 -27.45
CA MET A 1 0.33 -5.98 -26.38
C MET A 1 -1.17 -5.97 -26.58
N ILE A 2 -1.85 -6.93 -25.96
CA ILE A 2 -3.30 -6.88 -25.78
C ILE A 2 -3.57 -6.04 -24.53
N CYS A 3 -4.32 -4.95 -24.68
CA CYS A 3 -4.67 -4.09 -23.56
C CYS A 3 -5.68 -4.77 -22.63
N ALA A 4 -5.41 -4.82 -21.33
CA ALA A 4 -6.27 -5.49 -20.35
C ALA A 4 -7.70 -4.94 -20.29
N LEU A 5 -7.90 -3.64 -20.57
CA LEU A 5 -9.24 -3.02 -20.51
C LEU A 5 -10.06 -3.28 -21.79
N CYS A 6 -9.50 -2.91 -22.96
CA CYS A 6 -10.24 -2.99 -24.23
C CYS A 6 -10.06 -4.30 -24.99
N LEU A 7 -9.15 -5.18 -24.55
CA LEU A 7 -8.83 -6.47 -25.16
C LEU A 7 -8.37 -6.40 -26.64
N GLU A 8 -7.98 -5.21 -27.10
CA GLU A 8 -7.47 -4.97 -28.45
C GLU A 8 -5.93 -4.91 -28.45
N GLU A 9 -5.33 -5.38 -29.54
CA GLU A 9 -3.89 -5.22 -29.76
C GLU A 9 -3.54 -3.76 -30.06
N LYS A 10 -2.80 -3.13 -29.15
CA LYS A 10 -2.45 -1.71 -29.22
C LYS A 10 -1.02 -1.44 -28.76
N GLN A 11 -0.55 -0.24 -29.09
CA GLN A 11 0.65 0.32 -28.51
C GLN A 11 0.44 0.58 -27.01
N PRO A 12 1.41 0.22 -26.16
CA PRO A 12 1.33 0.48 -24.73
C PRO A 12 1.37 1.96 -24.46
N ARG A 13 0.80 2.35 -23.33
CA ARG A 13 1.24 3.55 -22.63
C ARG A 13 2.27 3.12 -21.57
N PRO A 14 3.55 3.53 -21.71
CA PRO A 14 4.52 3.30 -20.66
C PRO A 14 4.20 4.16 -19.43
N ASN A 15 4.63 3.70 -18.25
CA ASN A 15 4.46 4.38 -16.97
C ASN A 15 2.99 4.67 -16.61
N THR A 16 2.06 3.77 -16.96
CA THR A 16 0.67 3.88 -16.52
C THR A 16 0.59 3.51 -15.06
N HIS A 17 0.24 4.48 -14.19
CA HIS A 17 -0.03 4.22 -12.79
C HIS A 17 -1.34 3.41 -12.62
N TYR A 18 -1.28 2.26 -11.97
CA TYR A 18 -2.44 1.41 -11.70
C TYR A 18 -3.12 1.72 -10.36
N PHE A 19 -2.44 2.39 -9.43
CA PHE A 19 -3.11 3.13 -8.34
C PHE A 19 -3.00 4.62 -8.58
N SER A 20 -4.08 5.36 -8.27
CA SER A 20 -4.16 6.78 -8.58
C SER A 20 -3.10 7.61 -7.85
N ASP A 21 -2.19 8.22 -8.62
CA ASP A 21 -1.06 9.00 -8.13
C ASP A 21 -1.45 10.06 -7.10
N PHE A 22 -2.59 10.75 -7.28
CA PHE A 22 -3.03 11.81 -6.36
C PHE A 22 -3.42 11.32 -4.95
N LEU A 23 -3.71 10.03 -4.77
CA LEU A 23 -3.90 9.41 -3.46
C LEU A 23 -2.56 8.94 -2.89
N ILE A 24 -1.79 8.21 -3.70
CA ILE A 24 -0.60 7.50 -3.22
C ILE A 24 0.64 8.40 -3.06
N LYS A 25 0.78 9.48 -3.84
CA LYS A 25 2.01 10.28 -3.90
C LYS A 25 2.47 10.81 -2.53
N ASN A 26 1.55 11.22 -1.66
CA ASN A 26 1.91 11.78 -0.36
C ASN A 26 2.31 10.70 0.67
N ALA A 27 1.84 9.47 0.49
CA ALA A 27 2.30 8.31 1.26
C ALA A 27 3.66 7.77 0.74
N LEU A 28 3.95 8.00 -0.54
CA LEU A 28 5.17 7.56 -1.23
C LEU A 28 6.32 8.56 -1.18
N ASN A 29 6.01 9.83 -0.91
CA ASN A 29 7.02 10.88 -0.89
C ASN A 29 7.73 10.93 0.45
N GLU A 30 9.06 10.84 0.40
CA GLU A 30 9.87 11.14 1.59
C GLU A 30 9.50 12.55 2.02
N ASP A 31 9.20 12.71 3.30
CA ASP A 31 8.82 14.01 3.81
C ASP A 31 7.52 14.56 3.15
N GLY A 32 6.61 13.73 2.59
CA GLY A 32 5.27 14.07 2.04
C GLY A 32 5.18 15.36 1.22
N LYS A 33 6.27 15.75 0.56
CA LYS A 33 6.30 16.90 -0.34
C LYS A 33 5.57 16.53 -1.63
N SER A 34 4.86 17.48 -2.23
CA SER A 34 4.12 17.30 -3.49
C SER A 34 5.01 17.24 -4.75
N ASP A 35 6.33 17.31 -4.58
CA ASP A 35 7.29 17.26 -5.67
C ASP A 35 7.26 15.88 -6.36
N ARG A 36 6.97 15.88 -7.67
CA ARG A 36 7.10 14.69 -8.52
C ARG A 36 8.53 14.15 -8.47
N GLU A 37 8.64 12.82 -8.57
CA GLU A 37 9.89 12.07 -8.75
C GLU A 37 10.88 12.09 -7.57
N LYS A 38 10.51 12.53 -6.37
CA LYS A 38 11.39 12.56 -5.17
C LYS A 38 11.04 11.54 -4.08
N GLY A 39 10.11 10.61 -4.35
CA GLY A 39 9.62 9.68 -3.35
C GLY A 39 10.59 8.56 -2.96
N MET A 40 10.48 8.13 -1.71
CA MET A 40 11.15 6.96 -1.13
C MET A 40 10.05 6.18 -0.43
N TYR A 41 9.90 4.90 -0.76
CA TYR A 41 8.75 4.15 -0.28
C TYR A 41 9.11 2.75 0.17
N TRP A 42 8.19 2.24 0.97
CA TRP A 42 8.27 0.99 1.69
C TRP A 42 6.99 0.23 1.32
N SER A 43 7.07 -0.71 0.38
CA SER A 43 6.00 -1.68 0.21
C SER A 43 6.21 -2.77 1.25
N ILE A 44 5.29 -2.80 2.20
CA ILE A 44 5.19 -3.86 3.18
C ILE A 44 4.19 -4.86 2.60
N ASP A 45 4.72 -5.92 2.02
CA ASP A 45 3.93 -7.08 1.62
C ASP A 45 3.65 -7.94 2.88
N THR A 46 2.46 -8.54 2.93
CA THR A 46 2.05 -9.43 4.02
C THR A 46 2.61 -10.85 3.90
N GLU A 47 3.10 -11.23 2.73
CA GLU A 47 3.74 -12.50 2.40
C GLU A 47 5.27 -12.40 2.35
N SER A 48 5.81 -11.26 1.90
CA SER A 48 7.25 -11.00 1.95
C SER A 48 7.73 -10.68 3.37
N PRO A 49 8.85 -11.29 3.80
CA PRO A 49 9.41 -11.03 5.12
C PRO A 49 10.16 -9.72 5.21
N THR A 50 10.42 -9.04 4.10
CA THR A 50 11.18 -7.79 4.08
C THR A 50 10.37 -6.68 3.45
N VAL A 51 10.75 -5.46 3.76
CA VAL A 51 10.10 -4.29 3.17
C VAL A 51 10.81 -3.99 1.86
N ASP A 52 10.06 -4.05 0.77
CA ASP A 52 10.57 -3.66 -0.54
C ASP A 52 10.75 -2.14 -0.53
N PHE A 53 12.03 -1.74 -0.45
CA PHE A 53 12.41 -0.35 -0.54
C PHE A 53 12.74 -0.01 -1.97
N ASN A 54 12.14 1.07 -2.43
CA ASN A 54 12.40 1.60 -3.75
C ASN A 54 12.33 3.12 -3.65
N PHE A 55 12.98 3.80 -4.59
CA PHE A 55 13.10 5.25 -4.59
C PHE A 55 12.92 5.79 -6.00
N GLN A 56 12.37 7.00 -6.11
CA GLN A 56 12.17 7.68 -7.37
C GLN A 56 13.46 8.40 -7.79
N ARG A 57 13.53 8.73 -9.09
CA ARG A 57 14.69 9.30 -9.80
C ARG A 57 15.40 10.47 -9.10
N ASN A 58 14.70 11.30 -8.33
CA ASN A 58 15.23 12.49 -7.65
C ASN A 58 15.29 12.34 -6.12
N ALA A 59 15.23 11.11 -5.58
CA ALA A 59 15.48 10.85 -4.16
C ALA A 59 16.90 11.31 -3.77
N SER A 60 17.04 11.89 -2.58
CA SER A 60 18.30 12.56 -2.19
C SER A 60 19.46 11.56 -2.04
N PRO A 61 20.57 11.70 -2.79
CA PRO A 61 21.72 10.79 -2.69
C PRO A 61 22.32 10.70 -1.29
N ILE A 62 22.40 11.83 -0.58
CA ILE A 62 22.91 11.92 0.80
C ILE A 62 22.03 11.10 1.76
N LYS A 63 20.72 11.06 1.51
CA LYS A 63 19.79 10.32 2.36
C LYS A 63 19.68 8.86 1.94
N LEU A 64 19.73 8.54 0.65
CA LEU A 64 19.89 7.18 0.14
C LEU A 64 21.13 6.53 0.75
N GLU A 65 22.24 7.26 0.83
CA GLU A 65 23.48 6.79 1.45
C GLU A 65 23.32 6.54 2.95
N LYS A 66 22.56 7.40 3.65
CA LYS A 66 22.19 7.18 5.07
C LYS A 66 21.26 5.98 5.25
N LEU A 67 20.36 5.73 4.30
CA LEU A 67 19.33 4.70 4.32
C LEU A 67 19.78 3.33 3.85
N PHE A 68 20.73 3.25 2.93
CA PHE A 68 21.36 1.99 2.55
C PHE A 68 22.59 1.72 3.42
N GLY A 69 23.27 2.76 3.92
CA GLY A 69 24.60 2.62 4.53
C GLY A 69 25.72 2.50 3.50
N ARG A 70 25.38 2.66 2.21
CA ARG A 70 26.26 2.66 1.04
C ARG A 70 25.68 3.59 -0.03
N GLN A 71 26.49 4.00 -1.00
CA GLN A 71 25.99 4.69 -2.18
C GLN A 71 25.12 3.76 -3.03
N THR A 72 24.14 4.31 -3.73
CA THR A 72 23.34 3.56 -4.71
C THR A 72 24.20 3.19 -5.91
N THR A 73 24.02 1.97 -6.39
CA THR A 73 24.68 1.46 -7.59
C THR A 73 24.06 2.08 -8.85
N ASP A 74 24.81 2.10 -9.95
CA ASP A 74 24.30 2.56 -11.25
C ASP A 74 23.09 1.73 -11.70
N GLU A 75 23.07 0.43 -11.37
CA GLU A 75 21.95 -0.46 -11.66
C GLU A 75 20.68 -0.08 -10.88
N GLU A 76 20.79 0.29 -9.60
CA GLU A 76 19.67 0.82 -8.79
C GLU A 76 19.20 2.20 -9.26
N ASN A 77 20.15 3.04 -9.69
CA ASN A 77 19.85 4.35 -10.25
C ASN A 77 19.15 4.23 -11.62
N GLU A 78 19.42 3.19 -12.40
CA GLU A 78 18.66 2.87 -13.62
C GLU A 78 17.32 2.18 -13.30
N LYS A 79 17.30 1.29 -12.30
CA LYS A 79 16.08 0.63 -11.85
C LYS A 79 15.05 1.64 -11.33
N SER A 80 15.46 2.61 -10.52
CA SER A 80 14.64 3.76 -10.06
C SER A 80 14.18 4.71 -11.18
N LYS A 81 14.87 4.73 -12.33
CA LYS A 81 14.40 5.45 -13.54
C LYS A 81 13.38 4.64 -14.35
N SER A 82 13.42 3.31 -14.25
CA SER A 82 12.63 2.39 -15.07
C SER A 82 11.40 1.77 -14.36
N GLN A 83 11.42 1.70 -13.03
CA GLN A 83 10.35 1.18 -12.19
C GLN A 83 9.75 2.30 -11.34
N ILE A 84 8.75 2.96 -11.92
CA ILE A 84 7.84 3.79 -11.12
C ILE A 84 6.88 2.83 -10.43
N ILE A 85 6.83 2.91 -9.10
CA ILE A 85 5.91 2.17 -8.23
C ILE A 85 4.49 2.26 -8.73
N TYR A 86 3.76 1.18 -8.52
CA TYR A 86 2.36 1.11 -8.85
C TYR A 86 2.12 1.53 -10.31
N SER A 87 3.10 1.29 -11.19
CA SER A 87 3.06 1.62 -12.60
C SER A 87 3.48 0.44 -13.44
N VAL A 88 2.84 0.32 -14.60
CA VAL A 88 3.07 -0.75 -15.57
C VAL A 88 3.35 -0.16 -16.94
N ASN A 89 4.16 -0.84 -17.72
CA ASN A 89 4.57 -0.38 -19.04
C ASN A 89 3.82 -1.03 -20.19
N ASP A 90 3.11 -2.13 -19.93
CA ASP A 90 2.69 -3.06 -20.97
C ASP A 90 1.28 -3.66 -20.77
N LYS A 91 0.50 -3.11 -19.83
CA LYS A 91 -0.86 -3.60 -19.52
C LYS A 91 -1.97 -2.77 -20.16
N PHE A 92 -1.77 -1.47 -20.32
CA PHE A 92 -2.80 -0.53 -20.76
C PHE A 92 -2.37 0.27 -21.99
N CYS A 93 -3.34 0.64 -22.84
CA CYS A 93 -3.12 1.52 -23.98
C CYS A 93 -3.50 2.97 -23.64
N THR A 94 -2.97 3.93 -24.41
CA THR A 94 -3.21 5.37 -24.19
C THR A 94 -4.68 5.73 -24.06
N ARG A 95 -5.53 5.22 -24.97
CA ARG A 95 -6.97 5.50 -24.96
C ARG A 95 -7.68 4.97 -23.71
N CYS A 96 -7.24 3.85 -23.17
CA CYS A 96 -7.82 3.28 -21.95
C CYS A 96 -7.36 4.05 -20.71
N GLU A 97 -6.12 4.56 -20.69
CA GLU A 97 -5.67 5.42 -19.60
C GLU A 97 -6.45 6.73 -19.54
N ASP A 98 -6.84 7.30 -20.68
CA ASP A 98 -7.67 8.51 -20.70
C ASP A 98 -9.02 8.30 -20.00
N LYS A 99 -9.58 7.08 -20.07
CA LYS A 99 -10.80 6.70 -19.32
C LYS A 99 -10.57 6.65 -17.81
N PHE A 100 -9.41 6.15 -17.39
CA PHE A 100 -9.02 6.20 -15.97
C PHE A 100 -8.97 7.65 -15.50
N GLY A 101 -8.39 8.54 -16.31
CA GLY A 101 -8.37 9.97 -16.04
C GLY A 101 -9.76 10.56 -15.81
N THR A 102 -10.75 10.23 -16.65
CA THR A 102 -12.13 10.70 -16.48
C THR A 102 -12.74 10.26 -15.14
N ILE A 103 -12.57 9.00 -14.76
CA ILE A 103 -13.07 8.47 -13.48
C ILE A 103 -12.37 9.14 -12.29
N GLU A 104 -11.04 9.26 -12.37
CA GLU A 104 -10.22 9.89 -11.32
C GLU A 104 -10.58 11.37 -11.14
N THR A 105 -10.81 12.11 -12.24
CA THR A 105 -11.25 13.51 -12.19
C THR A 105 -12.62 13.64 -11.51
N ALA A 106 -13.58 12.78 -11.85
CA ALA A 106 -14.91 12.82 -11.22
C ALA A 106 -14.82 12.63 -9.70
N PHE A 107 -14.00 11.68 -9.23
CA PHE A 107 -13.76 11.49 -7.81
C PHE A 107 -13.08 12.70 -7.14
N GLN A 108 -12.04 13.26 -7.77
CA GLN A 108 -11.31 14.42 -7.24
C GLN A 108 -12.19 15.66 -7.10
N GLU A 109 -13.11 15.88 -8.04
CA GLU A 109 -13.95 17.08 -8.07
C GLU A 109 -15.19 16.94 -7.17
N GLN A 110 -15.78 15.74 -7.10
CA GLN A 110 -17.08 15.54 -6.44
C GLN A 110 -16.96 14.95 -5.04
N VAL A 111 -16.04 14.00 -4.84
CA VAL A 111 -15.97 13.18 -3.63
C VAL A 111 -14.88 13.69 -2.69
N LEU A 112 -13.66 13.87 -3.20
CA LEU A 112 -12.49 14.23 -2.39
C LEU A 112 -12.67 15.50 -1.53
N PRO A 113 -13.35 16.58 -1.99
CA PRO A 113 -13.57 17.79 -1.19
C PRO A 113 -14.45 17.59 0.04
N LYS A 114 -15.20 16.48 0.13
CA LYS A 114 -15.98 16.12 1.34
C LYS A 114 -15.11 15.68 2.49
N PHE A 115 -13.87 15.29 2.20
CA PHE A 115 -12.95 14.69 3.16
C PHE A 115 -11.71 15.57 3.35
N ARG A 116 -10.98 15.85 2.27
CA ARG A 116 -9.74 16.63 2.33
C ARG A 116 -10.05 18.11 2.53
N GLY A 117 -9.66 18.64 3.69
CA GLY A 117 -9.87 20.05 4.03
C GLY A 117 -11.27 20.38 4.56
N ALA A 118 -12.15 19.39 4.67
CA ALA A 118 -13.42 19.52 5.37
C ALA A 118 -13.21 19.50 6.89
N ASN A 119 -14.10 20.14 7.65
CA ASN A 119 -14.14 19.96 9.10
C ASN A 119 -14.93 18.69 9.42
N LEU A 120 -14.22 17.65 9.89
CA LEU A 120 -14.79 16.34 10.25
C LEU A 120 -14.80 16.11 11.76
N GLU A 121 -14.66 17.16 12.57
CA GLU A 121 -14.67 17.05 14.03
C GLU A 121 -15.97 16.41 14.52
N ASN A 122 -15.84 15.32 15.27
CA ASN A 122 -16.95 14.49 15.78
C ASN A 122 -17.86 13.87 14.69
N VAL A 123 -17.40 13.82 13.43
CA VAL A 123 -18.09 13.12 12.34
C VAL A 123 -17.58 11.67 12.31
N THR A 124 -18.49 10.70 12.42
CA THR A 124 -18.16 9.28 12.31
C THR A 124 -18.41 8.71 10.92
N GLN A 125 -19.25 9.39 10.13
CA GLN A 125 -19.67 8.94 8.80
C GLN A 125 -20.08 10.13 7.93
N VAL A 126 -19.77 10.05 6.64
CA VAL A 126 -20.23 10.98 5.60
C VAL A 126 -21.07 10.21 4.60
N GLN A 127 -22.33 10.60 4.45
CA GLN A 127 -23.20 10.07 3.41
C GLN A 127 -23.05 10.89 2.13
N LEU A 128 -22.73 10.23 1.03
CA LEU A 128 -22.60 10.83 -0.29
C LEU A 128 -23.96 10.91 -0.99
N SER A 129 -24.18 11.97 -1.77
CA SER A 129 -25.32 12.07 -2.68
C SER A 129 -25.23 11.00 -3.79
N VAL A 130 -26.30 10.81 -4.57
CA VAL A 130 -26.33 9.76 -5.62
C VAL A 130 -25.22 9.91 -6.65
N ASP A 131 -24.93 11.14 -7.09
CA ASP A 131 -23.88 11.38 -8.09
C ASP A 131 -22.48 11.20 -7.50
N GLU A 132 -22.26 11.69 -6.27
CA GLU A 132 -21.02 11.46 -5.53
C GLU A 132 -20.80 9.98 -5.21
N SER A 133 -21.89 9.24 -4.95
CA SER A 133 -21.87 7.79 -4.69
C SER A 133 -21.44 7.02 -5.92
N ARG A 134 -21.93 7.39 -7.12
CA ARG A 134 -21.47 6.80 -8.39
C ARG A 134 -19.99 7.07 -8.63
N ALA A 135 -19.55 8.30 -8.43
CA ALA A 135 -18.14 8.67 -8.58
C ALA A 135 -17.24 7.90 -7.60
N MET A 136 -17.66 7.77 -6.33
CA MET A 136 -16.96 6.98 -5.31
C MET A 136 -16.86 5.50 -5.69
N ARG A 137 -17.97 4.87 -6.06
CA ARG A 137 -18.01 3.45 -6.43
C ARG A 137 -17.13 3.17 -7.65
N LEU A 138 -17.31 3.92 -8.74
CA LEU A 138 -16.56 3.69 -9.96
C LEU A 138 -15.05 3.90 -9.74
N PHE A 139 -14.68 4.90 -8.93
CA PHE A 139 -13.29 5.14 -8.56
C PHE A 139 -12.70 3.99 -7.74
N ALA A 140 -13.37 3.56 -6.67
CA ALA A 140 -12.89 2.48 -5.81
C ALA A 140 -12.77 1.15 -6.57
N LEU A 141 -13.79 0.81 -7.38
CA LEU A 141 -13.79 -0.38 -8.22
C LEU A 141 -12.72 -0.31 -9.31
N LEU A 142 -12.43 0.88 -9.86
CA LEU A 142 -11.28 1.09 -10.74
C LEU A 142 -9.95 0.77 -10.02
N GLN A 143 -9.76 1.22 -8.78
CA GLN A 143 -8.55 0.91 -8.03
C GLN A 143 -8.42 -0.61 -7.79
N ILE A 144 -9.51 -1.26 -7.38
CA ILE A 144 -9.55 -2.71 -7.12
C ILE A 144 -9.27 -3.49 -8.41
N TRP A 145 -9.93 -3.17 -9.51
CA TRP A 145 -9.74 -3.87 -10.78
C TRP A 145 -8.32 -3.67 -11.36
N ARG A 146 -7.79 -2.44 -11.32
CA ARG A 146 -6.41 -2.19 -11.76
C ARG A 146 -5.40 -2.91 -10.86
N GLY A 147 -5.68 -2.95 -9.55
CA GLY A 147 -4.94 -3.74 -8.58
C GLY A 147 -4.97 -5.23 -8.92
N TYR A 148 -6.14 -5.84 -9.14
CA TYR A 148 -6.28 -7.24 -9.58
C TYR A 148 -5.46 -7.58 -10.84
N ILE A 149 -5.36 -6.66 -11.81
CA ILE A 149 -4.59 -6.88 -13.04
C ILE A 149 -3.06 -6.84 -12.78
N CYS A 150 -2.62 -6.14 -11.74
CA CYS A 150 -1.20 -5.79 -11.54
C CYS A 150 -0.57 -6.38 -10.26
N GLU A 151 -1.38 -6.76 -9.27
CA GLU A 151 -1.00 -7.26 -7.95
C GLU A 151 -1.58 -8.67 -7.77
N GLU A 152 -0.78 -9.60 -7.25
CA GLU A 152 -1.22 -10.97 -6.98
C GLU A 152 -2.14 -11.06 -5.75
N ASP A 153 -2.05 -10.07 -4.84
CA ASP A 153 -2.76 -10.03 -3.56
C ASP A 153 -4.23 -9.59 -3.64
N ILE A 154 -4.72 -9.22 -4.82
CA ILE A 154 -6.15 -8.90 -5.02
C ILE A 154 -6.79 -10.07 -5.75
N LEU A 155 -7.84 -10.64 -5.16
CA LEU A 155 -8.53 -11.79 -5.71
C LEU A 155 -9.93 -11.37 -6.20
N LEU A 156 -10.17 -11.58 -7.50
CA LEU A 156 -11.49 -11.49 -8.12
C LEU A 156 -11.76 -12.76 -8.92
N SER A 157 -13.02 -13.21 -8.92
CA SER A 157 -13.47 -14.20 -9.89
C SER A 157 -13.49 -13.60 -11.30
N ASP A 158 -13.30 -14.44 -12.31
CA ASP A 158 -13.31 -14.01 -13.72
C ASP A 158 -14.60 -13.27 -14.08
N GLU A 159 -15.74 -13.70 -13.53
CA GLU A 159 -17.05 -13.06 -13.73
C GLU A 159 -17.08 -11.63 -13.19
N VAL A 160 -16.64 -11.42 -11.95
CA VAL A 160 -16.60 -10.09 -11.35
C VAL A 160 -15.53 -9.22 -12.02
N ALA A 161 -14.36 -9.77 -12.32
CA ALA A 161 -13.30 -9.05 -13.02
C ALA A 161 -13.76 -8.54 -14.40
N ASP A 162 -14.47 -9.37 -15.17
CA ASP A 162 -15.04 -8.97 -16.47
C ASP A 162 -16.20 -7.98 -16.34
N TYR A 163 -17.04 -8.15 -15.31
CA TYR A 163 -18.11 -7.19 -15.01
C TYR A 163 -17.53 -5.80 -14.71
N LEU A 164 -16.54 -5.71 -13.82
CA LEU A 164 -15.84 -4.47 -13.50
C LEU A 164 -15.15 -3.87 -14.72
N ARG A 165 -14.45 -4.69 -15.51
CA ARG A 165 -13.83 -4.27 -16.78
C ARG A 165 -14.84 -3.62 -17.71
N GLY A 166 -16.02 -4.23 -17.85
CA GLY A 166 -17.12 -3.71 -18.66
C GLY A 166 -17.61 -2.34 -18.17
N LYS A 167 -17.85 -2.20 -16.87
CA LYS A 167 -18.27 -0.92 -16.26
C LYS A 167 -17.23 0.18 -16.45
N ILE A 168 -15.95 -0.11 -16.20
CA ILE A 168 -14.83 0.85 -16.38
C ILE A 168 -14.66 1.23 -17.86
N PHE A 169 -14.70 0.26 -18.78
CA PHE A 169 -14.49 0.51 -20.20
C PHE A 169 -15.59 1.40 -20.80
N ASN A 170 -16.84 1.16 -20.40
CA ASN A 170 -17.99 1.91 -20.87
C ASN A 170 -18.26 3.20 -20.09
N GLU A 171 -17.53 3.45 -19.00
CA GLU A 171 -17.86 4.51 -18.03
C GLU A 171 -19.32 4.40 -17.56
N ASP A 172 -19.77 3.15 -17.40
CA ASP A 172 -21.15 2.81 -17.07
C ASP A 172 -21.37 2.97 -15.56
N ASN A 173 -22.30 3.87 -15.23
CA ASN A 173 -22.64 4.26 -13.86
C ASN A 173 -23.93 3.60 -13.35
N THR A 174 -24.45 2.58 -14.05
CA THR A 174 -25.61 1.80 -13.58
C THR A 174 -25.15 0.59 -12.78
N ASP A 175 -25.99 0.12 -11.86
CA ASP A 175 -25.86 -1.17 -11.16
C ASP A 175 -24.51 -1.36 -10.44
N LEU A 176 -23.86 -0.26 -10.05
CA LEU A 176 -22.62 -0.27 -9.26
C LEU A 176 -22.89 -0.63 -7.79
N GLU A 177 -24.15 -0.48 -7.37
CA GLU A 177 -24.68 -0.85 -6.06
C GLU A 177 -24.79 -2.37 -5.86
N GLU A 178 -24.74 -3.16 -6.93
CA GLU A 178 -24.76 -4.63 -6.86
C GLU A 178 -23.40 -5.22 -6.42
N ILE A 179 -22.38 -4.39 -6.23
CA ILE A 179 -21.07 -4.82 -5.73
C ILE A 179 -20.89 -4.31 -4.29
N PRO A 180 -20.81 -5.22 -3.29
CA PRO A 180 -20.51 -4.84 -1.91
C PRO A 180 -19.17 -4.13 -1.81
N LEU A 181 -19.20 -2.88 -1.35
CA LEU A 181 -18.04 -2.02 -1.23
C LEU A 181 -18.15 -1.14 0.02
N SER A 182 -17.09 -1.09 0.80
CA SER A 182 -16.90 -0.19 1.92
C SER A 182 -15.77 0.79 1.62
N ALA A 183 -15.91 2.02 2.12
CA ALA A 183 -14.82 2.98 2.14
C ALA A 183 -14.69 3.60 3.53
N THR A 184 -13.46 3.71 3.99
CA THR A 184 -13.10 4.39 5.22
C THR A 184 -12.09 5.50 4.92
N TYR A 185 -12.39 6.72 5.34
CA TYR A 185 -11.47 7.84 5.29
C TYR A 185 -10.69 7.97 6.61
N LEU A 186 -9.38 8.10 6.49
CA LEU A 186 -8.43 8.21 7.60
C LEU A 186 -8.02 9.68 7.76
N GLU A 187 -8.63 10.37 8.72
CA GLU A 187 -8.36 11.78 8.94
C GLU A 187 -6.92 11.99 9.39
N THR A 188 -6.28 12.99 8.79
CA THR A 188 -4.98 13.51 9.23
C THR A 188 -5.20 14.94 9.68
N SER A 189 -5.23 15.16 11.00
CA SER A 189 -5.45 16.48 11.60
C SER A 189 -4.29 17.41 11.27
N ARG A 190 -4.55 18.69 11.00
CA ARG A 190 -3.49 19.69 10.82
C ARG A 190 -3.02 20.21 12.19
N PRO A 191 -1.72 20.50 12.37
CA PRO A 191 -1.23 21.21 13.53
C PRO A 191 -1.66 22.67 13.41
N GLU A 192 -1.77 23.36 14.54
CA GLU A 192 -1.81 24.81 14.50
C GLU A 192 -0.51 25.36 13.87
N GLY A 193 -0.65 26.18 12.81
CA GLY A 193 0.46 26.90 12.18
C GLY A 193 0.99 26.36 10.86
N ASP A 194 0.54 25.19 10.37
CA ASP A 194 0.90 24.69 9.03
C ASP A 194 -0.04 25.26 7.95
N VAL A 195 0.28 26.47 7.48
CA VAL A 195 -0.51 27.25 6.52
C VAL A 195 -0.50 26.63 5.11
N ASN A 196 0.54 25.86 4.76
CA ASN A 196 0.71 25.27 3.43
C ASN A 196 0.31 23.79 3.37
N GLY A 197 0.17 23.10 4.50
CA GLY A 197 -0.13 21.67 4.56
C GLY A 197 1.05 20.76 4.18
N ASP A 198 2.25 21.33 4.00
CA ASP A 198 3.46 20.61 3.58
C ASP A 198 4.18 19.90 4.74
N ALA A 199 3.90 20.29 5.99
CA ALA A 199 4.50 19.62 7.16
C ALA A 199 3.73 18.36 7.54
N TYR A 200 2.43 18.29 7.22
CA TYR A 200 1.56 17.16 7.55
C TYR A 200 1.46 16.14 6.42
N LYS A 201 2.49 15.32 6.46
CA LYS A 201 2.83 14.25 5.54
C LYS A 201 2.19 13.01 6.11
N THR A 202 1.16 12.50 5.46
CA THR A 202 0.35 11.37 5.93
C THR A 202 1.26 10.24 6.40
N GLY A 203 1.29 9.95 7.71
CA GLY A 203 1.90 8.74 8.27
C GLY A 203 1.09 7.48 7.95
N ASN A 204 0.45 7.48 6.77
CA ASN A 204 -0.37 6.43 6.23
C ASN A 204 0.46 5.63 5.25
N SER A 205 0.06 4.37 5.09
CA SER A 205 0.75 3.42 4.23
C SER A 205 -0.04 3.21 2.96
N ILE A 206 0.58 2.52 2.01
CA ILE A 206 -0.14 1.82 0.97
C ILE A 206 -0.13 0.36 1.36
N LEU A 207 -1.29 -0.27 1.35
CA LEU A 207 -1.42 -1.69 1.61
C LEU A 207 -2.42 -2.28 0.63
N VAL A 208 -2.04 -3.42 0.09
CA VAL A 208 -2.86 -4.33 -0.69
C VAL A 208 -2.87 -5.65 0.07
N ASN A 209 -4.05 -6.21 0.33
CA ASN A 209 -4.17 -7.49 1.02
C ASN A 209 -5.51 -8.14 0.67
N HIS A 210 -5.55 -9.47 0.69
CA HIS A 210 -6.79 -10.23 0.66
C HIS A 210 -6.91 -11.08 1.93
N HIS A 211 -7.99 -10.88 2.68
CA HIS A 211 -8.24 -11.64 3.90
C HIS A 211 -9.73 -11.86 4.11
N ALA A 212 -10.12 -13.02 4.63
CA ALA A 212 -11.51 -13.37 4.89
C ALA A 212 -12.47 -13.17 3.70
N ASN A 213 -12.00 -13.41 2.46
CA ASN A 213 -12.73 -13.15 1.21
C ASN A 213 -13.04 -11.67 0.94
N ILE A 214 -12.18 -10.78 1.42
CA ILE A 214 -12.29 -9.34 1.28
C ILE A 214 -10.97 -8.81 0.73
N ASN A 215 -11.05 -8.04 -0.34
CA ASN A 215 -9.94 -7.26 -0.86
C ASN A 215 -9.84 -5.98 -0.04
N HIS A 216 -8.68 -5.73 0.57
CA HIS A 216 -8.34 -4.53 1.33
C HIS A 216 -7.34 -3.71 0.54
N LEU A 217 -7.72 -2.47 0.28
CA LEU A 217 -6.90 -1.54 -0.48
C LEU A 217 -6.79 -0.22 0.28
N LEU A 218 -5.72 -0.08 1.05
CA LEU A 218 -5.36 1.16 1.73
C LEU A 218 -4.50 2.00 0.79
N LEU A 219 -5.05 3.10 0.30
CA LEU A 219 -4.36 4.09 -0.52
C LEU A 219 -4.26 5.38 0.26
N ASN A 220 -3.23 5.48 1.09
CA ASN A 220 -2.97 6.64 1.92
C ASN A 220 -4.12 6.94 2.91
N ASP A 221 -4.99 7.89 2.59
CA ASP A 221 -6.08 8.36 3.45
C ASP A 221 -7.41 7.64 3.19
N PHE A 222 -7.47 6.69 2.26
CA PHE A 222 -8.64 5.86 2.02
C PHE A 222 -8.33 4.38 2.16
N LEU A 223 -9.14 3.66 2.93
CA LEU A 223 -9.23 2.20 2.91
C LEU A 223 -10.49 1.80 2.16
N PHE A 224 -10.32 1.10 1.04
CA PHE A 224 -11.40 0.45 0.31
C PHE A 224 -11.45 -1.04 0.67
N GLN A 225 -12.65 -1.56 0.86
CA GLN A 225 -12.87 -2.97 1.13
C GLN A 225 -13.96 -3.51 0.22
N GLN A 226 -13.68 -4.57 -0.53
CA GLN A 226 -14.62 -5.16 -1.48
C GLN A 226 -14.69 -6.67 -1.31
N THR A 227 -15.88 -7.22 -1.46
CA THR A 227 -16.11 -8.67 -1.48
C THR A 227 -17.12 -9.04 -2.56
N GLU A 228 -17.02 -10.28 -3.03
CA GLU A 228 -17.99 -10.88 -3.97
C GLU A 228 -19.13 -11.58 -3.24
N HIS A 229 -19.01 -11.77 -1.93
CA HIS A 229 -19.98 -12.50 -1.14
C HIS A 229 -20.98 -11.55 -0.47
N LEU A 230 -22.26 -11.91 -0.56
CA LEU A 230 -23.33 -11.20 0.14
C LEU A 230 -23.23 -11.33 1.66
N HIS A 231 -22.67 -12.45 2.14
CA HIS A 231 -22.37 -12.63 3.55
C HIS A 231 -20.92 -12.25 3.80
N VAL A 232 -20.71 -11.04 4.34
CA VAL A 232 -19.38 -10.53 4.66
C VAL A 232 -18.99 -11.04 6.05
N PRO A 233 -18.00 -11.95 6.17
CA PRO A 233 -17.53 -12.37 7.49
C PRO A 233 -16.85 -11.19 8.18
N PHE A 234 -17.02 -11.07 9.50
CA PHE A 234 -16.35 -10.01 10.25
C PHE A 234 -14.83 -10.15 10.15
N ASP A 235 -14.18 -9.12 9.61
CA ASP A 235 -12.74 -8.95 9.64
C ASP A 235 -12.40 -7.67 10.40
N GLU A 236 -11.83 -7.81 11.61
CA GLU A 236 -11.36 -6.69 12.44
C GLU A 236 -10.36 -5.79 11.69
N PHE A 237 -9.55 -6.39 10.81
CA PHE A 237 -8.54 -5.74 9.98
C PHE A 237 -7.71 -4.69 10.75
N PHE A 238 -6.83 -5.14 11.65
CA PHE A 238 -5.98 -4.27 12.51
C PHE A 238 -6.75 -3.23 13.35
N GLY A 239 -8.05 -3.47 13.55
CA GLY A 239 -8.96 -2.59 14.26
C GLY A 239 -9.56 -1.49 13.39
N PHE A 240 -9.37 -1.48 12.06
CA PHE A 240 -10.07 -0.56 11.15
C PHE A 240 -11.58 -0.80 11.15
N ASN A 241 -11.99 -2.05 11.34
CA ASN A 241 -13.38 -2.46 11.40
C ASN A 241 -13.83 -2.74 12.83
N THR A 242 -15.12 -2.53 13.08
CA THR A 242 -15.77 -2.73 14.37
C THR A 242 -17.05 -3.53 14.14
N GLU A 243 -17.33 -4.55 14.95
CA GLU A 243 -18.51 -5.42 14.74
C GLU A 243 -19.81 -4.63 14.64
N ASP A 244 -19.93 -3.55 15.43
CA ASP A 244 -21.14 -2.73 15.54
C ASP A 244 -21.57 -2.06 14.23
N ASP A 245 -20.63 -1.67 13.36
CA ASP A 245 -20.91 -0.92 12.13
C ASP A 245 -20.47 -1.64 10.84
N TYR A 246 -19.90 -2.84 10.98
CA TYR A 246 -19.19 -3.48 9.89
C TYR A 246 -20.06 -3.81 8.68
N VAL A 247 -21.19 -4.48 8.91
CA VAL A 247 -22.09 -4.93 7.82
C VAL A 247 -22.79 -3.73 7.17
N ASP A 248 -23.19 -2.74 7.97
CA ASP A 248 -23.94 -1.58 7.49
C ASP A 248 -23.07 -0.66 6.60
N LEU A 249 -21.75 -0.73 6.73
CA LEU A 249 -20.81 0.05 5.92
C LEU A 249 -20.44 -0.61 4.59
N PHE A 250 -20.85 -1.85 4.35
CA PHE A 250 -20.81 -2.43 3.00
C PHE A 250 -22.01 -1.89 2.23
N ASN A 251 -21.75 -0.87 1.41
CA ASN A 251 -22.74 -0.14 0.62
C ASN A 251 -23.32 -1.02 -0.49
N TYR A 252 -24.14 -2.00 -0.15
CA TYR A 252 -24.76 -2.95 -1.07
C TYR A 252 -26.22 -2.58 -1.31
N GLN A 253 -26.67 -2.62 -2.57
CA GLN A 253 -28.03 -2.28 -3.01
C GLN A 253 -28.55 -0.93 -2.50
N SER A 254 -27.62 0.01 -2.27
CA SER A 254 -27.92 1.36 -1.81
C SER A 254 -27.49 2.40 -2.85
N PRO A 255 -28.39 3.34 -3.22
CA PRO A 255 -28.06 4.42 -4.13
C PRO A 255 -27.18 5.50 -3.47
N SER A 256 -27.15 5.55 -2.14
CA SER A 256 -26.21 6.37 -1.38
C SER A 256 -24.98 5.55 -0.98
N PHE A 257 -23.89 6.25 -0.73
CA PHE A 257 -22.64 5.65 -0.29
C PHE A 257 -22.19 6.32 1.00
N ASP A 258 -22.13 5.52 2.06
CA ASP A 258 -21.69 5.89 3.37
C ASP A 258 -20.19 5.59 3.53
N VAL A 259 -19.44 6.62 3.92
CA VAL A 259 -18.00 6.56 4.13
C VAL A 259 -17.71 6.72 5.62
N LYS A 260 -17.10 5.71 6.22
CA LYS A 260 -16.66 5.75 7.63
C LYS A 260 -15.53 6.76 7.80
N ILE A 261 -15.56 7.53 8.88
CA ILE A 261 -14.49 8.45 9.24
C ILE A 261 -13.75 7.92 10.46
N ILE A 262 -12.43 7.81 10.35
CA ILE A 262 -11.56 7.50 11.49
C ILE A 262 -10.73 8.74 11.82
N PRO A 263 -10.86 9.30 13.04
CA PRO A 263 -10.13 10.49 13.44
C PRO A 263 -8.63 10.20 13.59
N ASP A 264 -7.79 11.22 13.47
CA ASP A 264 -6.32 11.09 13.46
C ASP A 264 -5.76 10.34 14.68
N SER A 265 -6.34 10.56 15.86
CA SER A 265 -5.93 9.89 17.10
C SER A 265 -6.10 8.37 17.01
N GLN A 266 -7.23 7.90 16.45
CA GLN A 266 -7.49 6.48 16.24
C GLN A 266 -6.71 5.92 15.05
N ARG A 267 -6.58 6.69 13.97
CA ARG A 267 -5.77 6.34 12.80
C ARG A 267 -4.34 5.96 13.21
N ARG A 268 -3.70 6.77 14.07
CA ARG A 268 -2.35 6.49 14.57
C ARG A 268 -2.26 5.15 15.32
N ILE A 269 -3.27 4.82 16.12
CA ILE A 269 -3.33 3.55 16.85
C ILE A 269 -3.46 2.37 15.86
N LYS A 270 -4.36 2.48 14.88
CA LYS A 270 -4.58 1.43 13.88
C LYS A 270 -3.35 1.21 12.99
N ASN A 271 -2.70 2.29 12.55
CA ASN A 271 -1.43 2.20 11.83
C ASN A 271 -0.33 1.56 12.70
N TYR A 272 -0.26 1.89 13.99
CA TYR A 272 0.68 1.24 14.92
C TYR A 272 0.41 -0.28 15.03
N ASN A 273 -0.85 -0.69 15.13
CA ASN A 273 -1.22 -2.12 15.16
C ASN A 273 -0.77 -2.85 13.89
N TYR A 274 -1.04 -2.26 12.73
CA TYR A 274 -0.59 -2.77 11.44
C TYR A 274 0.94 -2.88 11.39
N HIS A 275 1.67 -1.81 11.66
CA HIS A 275 3.13 -1.81 11.64
C HIS A 275 3.72 -2.81 12.64
N SER A 276 3.10 -2.96 13.81
CA SER A 276 3.53 -3.93 14.82
C SER A 276 3.31 -5.37 14.34
N TYR A 277 2.22 -5.64 13.63
CA TYR A 277 1.97 -6.95 13.02
C TYR A 277 3.02 -7.27 11.96
N THR A 278 3.30 -6.34 11.06
CA THR A 278 4.37 -6.49 10.05
C THR A 278 5.72 -6.73 10.70
N ALA A 279 6.11 -5.92 11.68
CA ALA A 279 7.39 -6.06 12.36
C ALA A 279 7.54 -7.46 12.98
N LYS A 280 6.47 -8.02 13.56
CA LYS A 280 6.48 -9.40 14.09
C LYS A 280 6.70 -10.44 12.99
N LYS A 281 6.03 -10.30 11.83
CA LYS A 281 6.25 -11.20 10.69
C LYS A 281 7.69 -11.13 10.16
N LEU A 282 8.20 -9.92 9.93
CA LEU A 282 9.60 -9.69 9.53
C LEU A 282 10.58 -10.34 10.51
N MET A 283 10.36 -10.17 11.81
CA MET A 283 11.22 -10.79 12.84
C MET A 283 11.14 -12.31 12.84
N ALA A 284 9.94 -12.88 12.63
CA ALA A 284 9.77 -14.32 12.56
C ALA A 284 10.50 -14.91 11.35
N THR A 285 10.38 -14.30 10.17
CA THR A 285 11.08 -14.82 9.00
C THR A 285 12.57 -14.56 9.04
N THR A 286 13.00 -13.39 9.54
CA THR A 286 14.42 -13.11 9.79
C THR A 286 15.06 -14.19 10.65
N TYR A 287 14.34 -14.62 11.69
CA TYR A 287 14.79 -15.70 12.56
C TYR A 287 15.00 -17.01 11.78
N TRP A 288 14.02 -17.43 10.97
CA TRP A 288 14.13 -18.68 10.19
C TRP A 288 15.23 -18.61 9.13
N THR A 289 15.29 -17.52 8.38
CA THR A 289 16.35 -17.28 7.39
C THR A 289 17.74 -17.32 8.04
N PHE A 290 17.90 -16.70 9.21
CA PHE A 290 19.16 -16.72 9.96
C PHE A 290 19.55 -18.15 10.37
N LEU A 291 18.59 -18.94 10.89
CA LEU A 291 18.87 -20.33 11.26
C LEU A 291 19.35 -21.16 10.06
N ASP A 292 18.68 -21.03 8.92
CA ASP A 292 19.02 -21.76 7.70
C ASP A 292 20.40 -21.34 7.19
N ASN A 293 20.65 -20.04 7.04
CA ASN A 293 21.91 -19.50 6.54
C ASN A 293 23.09 -19.79 7.48
N TYR A 294 22.87 -19.71 8.80
CA TYR A 294 23.89 -20.06 9.79
C TYR A 294 24.22 -21.56 9.67
N THR A 295 23.21 -22.43 9.60
CA THR A 295 23.40 -23.88 9.46
C THR A 295 24.12 -24.23 8.16
N LEU A 296 23.78 -23.58 7.06
CA LEU A 296 24.45 -23.75 5.78
C LEU A 296 25.92 -23.32 5.83
N THR A 297 26.22 -22.23 6.54
CA THR A 297 27.57 -21.63 6.61
C THR A 297 28.50 -22.37 7.56
N PHE A 298 28.02 -22.71 8.76
CA PHE A 298 28.83 -23.29 9.84
C PHE A 298 28.63 -24.79 10.02
N LYS A 299 27.68 -25.40 9.29
CA LYS A 299 27.32 -26.83 9.38
C LYS A 299 26.90 -27.27 10.79
N LYS A 300 26.36 -26.34 11.58
CA LYS A 300 25.80 -26.55 12.92
C LYS A 300 24.68 -25.54 13.17
N LEU A 301 23.80 -25.82 14.13
CA LEU A 301 22.83 -24.85 14.61
C LEU A 301 23.52 -23.74 15.42
N PRO A 302 23.05 -22.49 15.34
CA PRO A 302 23.50 -21.43 16.23
C PRO A 302 23.05 -21.70 17.67
N SER A 303 23.80 -21.21 18.65
CA SER A 303 23.39 -21.20 20.06
C SER A 303 22.30 -20.17 20.32
N ASP A 304 21.52 -20.36 21.40
CA ASP A 304 20.50 -19.40 21.85
C ASP A 304 21.07 -17.99 22.02
N ARG A 305 22.33 -17.89 22.47
CA ARG A 305 23.03 -16.62 22.62
C ARG A 305 23.29 -15.95 21.28
N GLU A 306 23.72 -16.70 20.27
CA GLU A 306 23.99 -16.16 18.92
C GLU A 306 22.70 -15.68 18.26
N VAL A 307 21.63 -16.48 18.36
CA VAL A 307 20.29 -16.10 17.92
C VAL A 307 19.85 -14.82 18.62
N ALA A 308 19.85 -14.79 19.95
CA ALA A 308 19.40 -13.62 20.72
C ALA A 308 20.23 -12.37 20.39
N THR A 309 21.54 -12.52 20.17
CA THR A 309 22.43 -11.41 19.81
C THR A 309 22.06 -10.87 18.43
N PHE A 310 21.92 -11.73 17.43
CA PHE A 310 21.56 -11.32 16.07
C PHE A 310 20.17 -10.67 16.03
N MET A 311 19.16 -11.30 16.63
CA MET A 311 17.79 -10.77 16.64
C MET A 311 17.71 -9.44 17.40
N SER A 312 18.45 -9.27 18.50
CA SER A 312 18.54 -8.01 19.24
C SER A 312 19.23 -6.92 18.41
N GLU A 313 20.28 -7.26 17.66
CA GLU A 313 20.89 -6.31 16.73
C GLU A 313 19.86 -5.83 15.71
N VAL A 314 19.17 -6.75 15.02
CA VAL A 314 18.12 -6.41 14.04
C VAL A 314 17.02 -5.56 14.68
N ALA A 315 16.56 -5.93 15.89
CA ALA A 315 15.47 -5.23 16.54
C ALA A 315 15.80 -3.81 17.03
N ASN A 316 17.04 -3.57 17.43
CA ASN A 316 17.52 -2.27 17.90
C ASN A 316 18.07 -1.38 16.79
N SER A 317 17.88 -1.77 15.53
CA SER A 317 18.15 -0.88 14.41
C SER A 317 17.13 0.26 14.41
N GLU A 318 17.56 1.50 14.12
CA GLU A 318 16.70 2.70 14.13
C GLU A 318 15.50 2.63 13.17
N ASP A 319 15.41 1.59 12.34
CA ASP A 319 14.51 1.53 11.19
C ASP A 319 14.22 0.07 10.80
N MET A 320 13.82 -0.78 11.76
CA MET A 320 13.47 -2.19 11.53
C MET A 320 12.38 -2.37 10.45
N LEU A 321 11.37 -1.48 10.44
CA LEU A 321 10.30 -1.43 9.42
C LEU A 321 10.79 -0.95 8.04
N ARG A 322 12.10 -0.73 7.90
CA ARG A 322 12.78 -0.25 6.72
C ARG A 322 13.97 -1.15 6.36
N PHE A 323 13.96 -2.40 6.85
CA PHE A 323 14.95 -3.39 6.47
C PHE A 323 14.64 -3.92 5.08
N THR A 324 15.55 -3.63 4.16
CA THR A 324 15.65 -4.34 2.90
C THR A 324 16.30 -5.70 3.12
N ASP A 325 16.00 -6.64 2.23
CA ASP A 325 16.69 -7.93 2.10
C ASP A 325 18.22 -7.79 2.10
N GLU A 326 18.73 -6.78 1.42
CA GLU A 326 20.16 -6.53 1.32
C GLU A 326 20.78 -6.13 2.66
N ARG A 327 20.17 -5.19 3.39
CA ARG A 327 20.65 -4.80 4.72
C ARG A 327 20.63 -5.96 5.69
N LEU A 328 19.61 -6.83 5.58
CA LEU A 328 19.55 -8.04 6.39
C LEU A 328 20.71 -8.99 6.08
N ARG A 329 20.97 -9.25 4.79
CA ARG A 329 22.09 -10.08 4.32
C ARG A 329 23.46 -9.52 4.70
N GLU A 330 23.68 -8.21 4.55
CA GLU A 330 24.93 -7.56 4.94
C GLU A 330 25.20 -7.71 6.44
N ARG A 331 24.16 -7.53 7.24
CA ARG A 331 24.24 -7.60 8.69
C ARG A 331 24.48 -9.02 9.18
N GLU A 332 23.81 -9.98 8.55
CA GLU A 332 24.06 -11.40 8.73
C GLU A 332 25.49 -11.78 8.36
N ALA A 333 25.99 -11.33 7.21
CA ALA A 333 27.36 -11.57 6.78
C ALA A 333 28.39 -10.99 7.78
N HIS A 334 28.13 -9.78 8.29
CA HIS A 334 28.97 -9.16 9.33
C HIS A 334 28.93 -9.96 10.64
N PHE A 335 27.75 -10.43 11.04
CA PHE A 335 27.59 -11.31 12.21
C PHE A 335 28.40 -12.61 12.04
N PHE A 336 28.26 -13.31 10.91
CA PHE A 336 29.01 -14.54 10.62
C PHE A 336 30.53 -14.33 10.61
N LYS A 337 31.00 -13.18 10.11
CA LYS A 337 32.42 -12.83 10.17
C LYS A 337 32.93 -12.69 11.60
N ARG A 338 32.13 -12.11 12.51
CA ARG A 338 32.48 -12.02 13.95
C ARG A 338 32.54 -13.39 14.59
N VAL A 339 31.54 -14.25 14.36
CA VAL A 339 31.50 -15.63 14.87
C VAL A 339 32.73 -16.41 14.41
N LYS A 340 33.07 -16.38 13.11
CA LYS A 340 34.30 -17.03 12.60
C LYS A 340 35.55 -16.55 13.31
N ASN A 341 35.69 -15.23 13.51
CA ASN A 341 36.87 -14.66 14.17
C ASN A 341 36.97 -15.06 15.65
N GLU A 342 35.84 -15.31 16.33
CA GLU A 342 35.81 -15.81 17.70
C GLU A 342 36.14 -17.30 17.78
N GLU A 343 35.70 -18.11 16.80
CA GLU A 343 36.07 -19.52 16.68
C GLU A 343 37.56 -19.72 16.38
N PHE A 344 38.19 -18.86 15.58
CA PHE A 344 39.63 -18.92 15.30
C PHE A 344 40.52 -18.46 16.46
N ARG A 345 39.95 -17.81 17.48
CA ARG A 345 40.68 -17.33 18.67
C ARG A 345 40.63 -18.33 19.83
N ASN A 346 39.73 -19.31 19.78
CA ASN A 346 39.62 -20.42 20.72
C ASN A 346 40.23 -21.68 20.11
#